data_AF-A0A8J5FPF6-F1
#
_entry.id   AF-A0A8J5FPF6-F1
#
_cell.length_a   1.000
_cell.length_b   1.000
_cell.length_c   1.000
_cell.angle_alpha   90.00
_cell.angle_beta   90.00
_cell.angle_gamma   90.00
#
_symmetry.space_group_name_H-M   'P 1'
#
loop_
_entity.id
_entity.type
_entity.pdbx_description
1 polymer ?
#
loop_
_entity_poly.entity_id
_entity_poly.type
_entity_poly.pdbx_seq_one_letter_code
_entity_poly.pdbx_strand_id
1 'polypeptide(L)'
;MVISVTASTTSGKPLSKENLNKTIDACDRALALDLAKKKVLDFVESRMGYIAPNLSAIIGSTVAAKFMGIAGGLSALAKMPSCNVQLLGAKKKTLAGFSTTTSQFRVGYLEQAEIFQSTPPSLRTRACRLLASKSTLAVRVDSTRGDPTGKAGINLRDEILKKIEKWQEPPPAKKPNPLPVPDSEPKKKRGGRRLRKMKERYAVTDMMKLAKRMQFGVPEASSLVLMQNINTLFDNFKGFVSCCSCLLPNANYIYNMYMFPLMLALVPYVATKLNF
;
A
#
# COMPACT_ATOMS: atom_id res chain seq x y z
N MET A 1 -12.83 -18.79 27.62
CA MET A 1 -14.03 -18.80 26.77
C MET A 1 -13.80 -19.53 25.44
N VAL A 2 -12.78 -19.22 24.63
CA VAL A 2 -12.56 -19.94 23.35
C VAL A 2 -12.25 -21.44 23.58
N ILE A 3 -11.29 -21.75 24.47
CA ILE A 3 -10.86 -23.14 24.73
C ILE A 3 -12.03 -24.00 25.24
N SER A 4 -12.87 -23.46 26.14
CA SER A 4 -14.02 -24.18 26.69
C SER A 4 -15.09 -24.46 25.63
N VAL A 5 -15.42 -23.48 24.77
CA VAL A 5 -16.38 -23.67 23.68
C VAL A 5 -15.88 -24.71 22.68
N THR A 6 -14.60 -24.64 22.28
CA THR A 6 -14.00 -25.64 21.39
C THR A 6 -13.92 -27.03 22.02
N ALA A 7 -13.69 -27.10 23.34
CA ALA A 7 -13.67 -28.37 24.08
C ALA A 7 -15.07 -28.99 24.18
N SER A 8 -16.13 -28.19 24.24
CA SER A 8 -17.52 -28.70 24.21
C SER A 8 -17.94 -29.22 22.84
N THR A 9 -17.42 -28.65 21.75
CA THR A 9 -17.81 -29.01 20.38
C THR A 9 -16.85 -29.99 19.70
N THR A 10 -15.74 -30.37 20.35
CA THR A 10 -14.73 -31.23 19.72
C THR A 10 -15.17 -32.69 19.71
N SER A 11 -15.03 -33.34 18.55
CA SER A 11 -15.29 -34.78 18.34
C SER A 11 -14.06 -35.66 18.67
N GLY A 12 -13.15 -35.17 19.51
CA GLY A 12 -11.90 -35.86 19.86
C GLY A 12 -12.10 -37.16 20.64
N LYS A 13 -11.11 -38.07 20.56
CA LYS A 13 -11.06 -39.32 21.35
C LYS A 13 -10.20 -39.13 22.62
N PRO A 14 -10.56 -39.75 23.76
CA PRO A 14 -9.75 -39.69 24.96
C PRO A 14 -8.38 -40.37 24.75
N LEU A 15 -7.32 -39.77 25.28
CA LEU A 15 -5.97 -40.34 25.22
C LEU A 15 -5.83 -41.54 26.16
N SER A 16 -4.98 -42.50 25.78
CA SER A 16 -4.57 -43.59 26.68
C SER A 16 -3.79 -43.05 27.88
N LYS A 17 -3.87 -43.73 29.03
CA LYS A 17 -3.18 -43.34 30.27
C LYS A 17 -1.66 -43.17 30.08
N GLU A 18 -1.05 -44.06 29.29
CA GLU A 18 0.38 -43.99 28.98
C GLU A 18 0.75 -42.75 28.16
N ASN A 19 -0.03 -42.43 27.13
CA ASN A 19 0.20 -41.25 26.30
C ASN A 19 -0.07 -39.97 27.08
N LEU A 20 -1.08 -39.96 27.95
CA LEU A 20 -1.39 -38.84 28.82
C LEU A 20 -0.21 -38.52 29.76
N ASN A 21 0.37 -39.54 30.41
CA ASN A 21 1.55 -39.36 31.26
C ASN A 21 2.76 -38.84 30.47
N LYS A 22 3.02 -39.38 29.27
CA LYS A 22 4.09 -38.89 28.37
C LYS A 22 3.86 -37.42 27.97
N THR A 23 2.62 -37.03 27.68
CA THR A 23 2.32 -35.63 27.33
C THR A 23 2.50 -34.68 28.50
N ILE A 24 2.13 -35.08 29.72
CA ILE A 24 2.32 -34.26 30.93
C ILE A 24 3.82 -34.09 31.21
N ASP A 25 4.60 -35.17 31.20
CA ASP A 25 6.06 -35.10 31.38
C ASP A 25 6.73 -34.20 30.32
N ALA A 26 6.30 -34.28 29.05
CA ALA A 26 6.77 -33.37 28.01
C ALA A 26 6.43 -31.90 28.31
N CYS A 27 5.23 -31.61 28.82
CA CYS A 27 4.83 -30.27 29.25
C CYS A 27 5.69 -29.76 30.41
N ASP A 28 5.94 -30.59 31.42
CA ASP A 28 6.76 -30.23 32.58
C ASP A 28 8.20 -29.94 32.18
N ARG A 29 8.78 -30.74 31.29
CA ARG A 29 10.11 -30.50 30.71
C ARG A 29 10.14 -29.18 29.92
N ALA A 30 9.08 -28.89 29.15
CA ALA A 30 8.99 -27.64 28.41
C ALA A 30 8.92 -26.41 29.35
N LEU A 31 8.18 -26.51 30.45
CA LEU A 31 8.13 -25.47 31.49
C LEU A 31 9.49 -25.29 32.18
N ALA A 32 10.17 -26.39 32.51
CA ALA A 32 11.52 -26.35 33.08
C ALA A 32 12.52 -25.66 32.14
N LEU A 33 12.45 -25.93 30.83
CA LEU A 33 13.28 -25.26 29.82
C LEU A 33 12.96 -23.77 29.70
N ASP A 34 11.69 -23.37 29.76
CA ASP A 34 11.31 -21.94 29.74
C ASP A 34 11.84 -21.19 30.97
N LEU A 35 11.78 -21.82 32.15
CA LEU A 35 12.38 -21.28 33.38
C LEU A 35 13.90 -21.16 33.27
N ALA A 36 14.58 -22.20 32.75
CA ALA A 36 16.02 -22.15 32.53
C ALA A 36 16.40 -21.04 31.55
N LYS A 37 15.65 -20.89 30.45
CA LYS A 37 15.84 -19.82 29.47
C LYS A 37 15.70 -18.43 30.10
N LYS A 38 14.69 -18.21 30.95
CA LYS A 38 14.51 -16.94 31.68
C LYS A 38 15.71 -16.64 32.56
N LYS A 39 16.16 -17.61 33.37
CA LYS A 39 17.36 -17.45 34.21
C LYS A 39 18.61 -17.02 33.42
N VAL A 40 18.81 -17.61 32.23
CA VAL A 40 19.92 -17.23 31.35
C VAL A 40 19.76 -15.81 30.81
N LEU A 41 18.55 -15.40 30.41
CA LEU A 41 18.29 -14.04 29.96
C LEU A 41 18.52 -13.00 31.07
N ASP A 42 18.05 -13.29 32.29
CA ASP A 42 18.23 -12.42 33.46
C ASP A 42 19.73 -12.28 33.82
N PHE A 43 20.49 -13.37 33.71
CA PHE A 43 21.94 -13.33 33.89
C PHE A 43 22.62 -12.45 32.82
N VAL A 44 22.26 -12.62 31.55
CA VAL A 44 22.80 -11.81 30.44
C VAL A 44 22.44 -10.34 30.61
N GLU A 45 21.23 -10.05 31.09
CA GLU A 45 20.80 -8.69 31.39
C GLU A 45 21.68 -8.02 32.46
N SER A 46 21.98 -8.73 33.56
CA SER A 46 22.84 -8.22 34.64
C SER A 46 24.25 -7.87 34.17
N ARG A 47 24.75 -8.55 33.12
CA ARG A 47 26.08 -8.35 32.54
C ARG A 47 26.06 -7.56 31.23
N MET A 48 24.89 -7.04 30.83
CA MET A 48 24.72 -6.35 29.56
C MET A 48 25.61 -5.12 29.43
N GLY A 49 25.74 -4.34 30.51
CA GLY A 49 26.59 -3.15 30.52
C GLY A 49 28.07 -3.43 30.23
N TYR A 50 28.53 -4.66 30.45
CA TYR A 50 29.88 -5.10 30.09
C TYR A 50 29.94 -5.70 28.67
N ILE A 51 28.91 -6.46 28.28
CA ILE A 51 28.91 -7.19 26.99
C ILE A 51 28.63 -6.24 25.80
N ALA A 52 27.63 -5.39 25.93
CA ALA A 52 27.14 -4.50 24.87
C ALA A 52 26.69 -3.15 25.45
N PRO A 53 27.64 -2.31 25.91
CA PRO A 53 27.32 -1.02 26.51
C PRO A 53 26.61 -0.07 25.54
N ASN A 54 26.98 -0.07 24.26
CA ASN A 54 26.40 0.87 23.29
C ASN A 54 24.96 0.46 22.91
N LEU A 55 24.70 -0.84 22.71
CA LEU A 55 23.34 -1.33 22.49
C LEU A 55 22.44 -1.05 23.69
N SER A 56 22.91 -1.35 24.90
CA SER A 56 22.15 -1.13 26.14
C SER A 56 21.79 0.33 26.34
N ALA A 57 22.67 1.26 25.97
CA ALA A 57 22.40 2.69 26.06
C ALA A 57 21.23 3.15 25.17
N ILE A 58 21.01 2.50 24.02
CA ILE A 58 19.97 2.89 23.05
C ILE A 58 18.61 2.28 23.40
N ILE A 59 18.55 0.96 23.60
CA ILE A 59 17.27 0.22 23.73
C ILE A 59 16.98 -0.28 25.16
N GLY A 60 17.95 -0.20 26.07
CA GLY A 60 17.86 -0.74 27.42
C GLY A 60 18.40 -2.17 27.54
N SER A 61 18.81 -2.55 28.75
CA SER A 61 19.42 -3.85 29.07
C SER A 61 18.47 -5.03 28.86
N THR A 62 17.22 -4.91 29.32
CA THR A 62 16.16 -5.93 29.20
C THR A 62 15.92 -6.31 27.74
N VAL A 63 15.77 -5.30 26.87
CA VAL A 63 15.48 -5.48 25.46
C VAL A 63 16.73 -6.01 24.74
N ALA A 64 17.92 -5.48 25.05
CA ALA A 64 19.19 -5.94 24.50
C ALA A 64 19.46 -7.43 24.80
N ALA A 65 19.13 -7.91 26.01
CA ALA A 65 19.24 -9.33 26.38
C ALA A 65 18.36 -10.22 25.51
N LYS A 66 17.12 -9.79 25.24
CA LYS A 66 16.19 -10.51 24.34
C LYS A 66 16.71 -10.54 22.90
N PHE A 67 17.32 -9.45 22.43
CA PHE A 67 17.96 -9.39 21.11
C PHE A 67 19.09 -10.40 20.98
N MET A 68 20.00 -10.45 21.95
CA MET A 68 21.09 -11.43 21.95
C MET A 68 20.57 -12.86 22.07
N GLY A 69 19.54 -13.08 22.90
CA GLY A 69 18.94 -14.40 23.09
C GLY A 69 18.29 -14.96 21.81
N ILE A 70 17.59 -14.13 21.02
CA ILE A 70 17.02 -14.59 19.73
C ILE A 70 18.07 -14.67 18.64
N ALA A 71 19.00 -13.71 18.57
CA ALA A 71 19.99 -13.70 17.51
C ALA A 71 21.05 -14.81 17.65
N GLY A 72 21.21 -15.38 18.86
CA GLY A 72 22.24 -16.37 19.14
C GLY A 72 23.60 -15.74 19.46
N GLY A 73 23.59 -14.55 20.08
CA GLY A 73 24.79 -13.83 20.52
C GLY A 73 25.12 -12.58 19.68
N LEU A 74 26.16 -11.87 20.13
CA LEU A 74 26.52 -10.54 19.62
C LEU A 74 27.05 -10.57 18.18
N SER A 75 27.89 -11.55 17.84
CA SER A 75 28.46 -11.70 16.48
C SER A 75 27.39 -11.99 15.43
N ALA A 76 26.42 -12.85 15.77
CA ALA A 76 25.29 -13.14 14.89
C ALA A 76 24.41 -11.90 14.69
N LEU A 77 24.12 -11.17 15.78
CA LEU A 77 23.37 -9.92 15.72
C LEU A 77 24.07 -8.84 14.88
N ALA A 78 25.40 -8.73 14.94
CA ALA A 78 26.18 -7.76 14.18
C ALA A 78 26.12 -7.98 12.65
N LYS A 79 26.04 -9.26 12.25
CA LYS A 79 25.91 -9.68 10.84
C LYS A 79 24.50 -9.42 10.28
N MET A 80 23.48 -9.30 11.14
CA MET A 80 22.12 -9.05 10.68
C MET A 80 21.97 -7.64 10.08
N PRO A 81 21.17 -7.47 9.01
CA PRO A 81 20.80 -6.17 8.51
C PRO A 81 19.72 -5.53 9.40
N SER A 82 19.61 -4.20 9.37
CA SER A 82 18.69 -3.46 10.25
C SER A 82 17.22 -3.80 10.06
N CYS A 83 16.81 -4.18 8.84
CA CYS A 83 15.45 -4.61 8.55
C CYS A 83 15.08 -5.92 9.26
N ASN A 84 16.03 -6.84 9.42
CA ASN A 84 15.81 -8.09 10.15
C ASN A 84 15.79 -7.81 11.65
N VAL A 85 16.70 -6.96 12.15
CA VAL A 85 16.73 -6.53 13.56
C VAL A 85 15.39 -5.92 13.97
N GLN A 86 14.77 -5.11 13.11
CA GLN A 86 13.45 -4.51 13.36
C GLN A 86 12.36 -5.56 13.67
N LEU A 87 12.45 -6.74 13.04
CA LEU A 87 11.45 -7.81 13.10
C LEU A 87 11.76 -8.87 14.18
N LEU A 88 12.89 -8.77 14.88
CA LEU A 88 13.26 -9.76 15.89
C LEU A 88 12.28 -9.78 17.06
N GLY A 89 11.65 -10.93 17.29
CA GLY A 89 10.61 -11.09 18.31
C GLY A 89 9.19 -10.79 17.83
N ALA A 90 9.00 -10.42 16.56
CA ALA A 90 7.67 -10.20 16.00
C ALA A 90 6.93 -11.54 15.85
N LYS A 91 5.83 -11.70 16.60
CA LYS A 91 4.94 -12.88 16.48
C LYS A 91 3.89 -12.61 15.40
N LYS A 92 3.74 -13.55 14.47
CA LYS A 92 2.58 -13.54 13.54
C LYS A 92 1.32 -13.84 14.37
N LYS A 93 0.48 -12.82 14.58
CA LYS A 93 -0.86 -13.01 15.12
C LYS A 93 -1.77 -13.40 13.95
N THR A 94 -2.05 -14.69 13.79
CA THR A 94 -3.13 -15.14 12.90
C THR A 94 -4.44 -14.77 13.58
N LEU A 95 -5.02 -13.64 13.18
CA LEU A 95 -6.32 -13.21 13.68
C LEU A 95 -7.37 -14.21 13.18
N ALA A 96 -7.81 -15.11 14.06
CA ALA A 96 -8.99 -15.93 13.82
C ALA A 96 -10.25 -15.06 14.02
N GLY A 97 -10.54 -14.18 13.06
CA GLY A 97 -11.71 -13.30 13.10
C GLY A 97 -11.70 -12.17 12.07
N PHE A 98 -12.85 -11.53 11.85
CA PHE A 98 -13.07 -10.40 10.92
C PHE A 98 -12.56 -9.05 11.44
N SER A 99 -11.93 -9.02 12.61
CA SER A 99 -11.46 -7.79 13.25
C SER A 99 -10.17 -7.30 12.59
N THR A 100 -10.26 -6.22 11.82
CA THR A 100 -9.12 -5.42 11.32
C THR A 100 -8.54 -4.50 12.39
N THR A 101 -8.80 -4.77 13.68
CA THR A 101 -8.38 -3.92 14.80
C THR A 101 -6.87 -3.97 14.93
N THR A 102 -6.23 -3.04 14.24
CA THR A 102 -4.87 -2.55 14.41
C THR A 102 -3.91 -3.62 14.89
N SER A 103 -3.60 -4.61 14.05
CA SER A 103 -2.38 -5.36 14.25
C SER A 103 -1.25 -4.33 14.18
N GLN A 104 -0.70 -3.94 15.32
CA GLN A 104 0.45 -3.04 15.36
C GLN A 104 1.45 -3.58 14.33
N PHE A 105 1.85 -2.71 13.39
CA PHE A 105 2.78 -3.05 12.31
C PHE A 105 3.89 -3.93 12.86
N ARG A 106 4.33 -4.92 12.09
CA ARG A 106 5.36 -5.93 12.46
C ARG A 106 6.53 -5.32 13.25
N VAL A 107 6.37 -5.16 14.56
CA VAL A 107 7.37 -4.63 15.48
C VAL A 107 7.72 -5.76 16.42
N GLY A 108 9.01 -6.04 16.53
CA GLY A 108 9.54 -7.04 17.44
C GLY A 108 9.74 -6.48 18.84
N TYR A 109 10.85 -6.87 19.48
CA TYR A 109 11.19 -6.40 20.82
C TYR A 109 11.49 -4.90 20.92
N LEU A 110 11.73 -4.21 19.81
CA LEU A 110 11.85 -2.75 19.79
C LEU A 110 10.60 -2.03 20.30
N GLU A 111 9.44 -2.67 20.27
CA GLU A 111 8.23 -2.11 20.86
C GLU A 111 8.39 -1.88 22.36
N GLN A 112 9.14 -2.73 23.06
CA GLN A 112 9.31 -2.63 24.50
C GLN A 112 10.31 -1.54 24.92
N ALA A 113 11.02 -0.94 23.97
CA ALA A 113 11.97 0.13 24.25
C ALA A 113 11.25 1.42 24.65
N GLU A 114 11.79 2.11 25.66
CA GLU A 114 11.26 3.38 26.20
C GLU A 114 11.09 4.46 25.11
N ILE A 115 12.09 4.60 24.23
CA ILE A 115 12.09 5.59 23.14
C ILE A 115 10.93 5.33 22.15
N PHE A 116 10.60 4.05 21.91
CA PHE A 116 9.49 3.71 21.01
C PHE A 116 8.14 4.03 21.66
N GLN A 117 7.98 3.74 22.94
CA GLN A 117 6.73 3.99 23.67
C GLN A 117 6.43 5.47 23.86
N SER A 118 7.45 6.29 24.12
CA SER A 118 7.35 7.75 24.22
C SER A 118 7.00 8.44 22.89
N THR A 119 7.21 7.78 21.75
CA THR A 119 6.92 8.35 20.43
C THR A 119 5.41 8.29 20.10
N PRO A 120 4.81 9.36 19.53
CA PRO A 120 3.40 9.36 19.13
C PRO A 120 3.10 8.29 18.07
N PRO A 121 1.89 7.69 18.08
CA PRO A 121 1.57 6.52 17.27
C PRO A 121 1.71 6.72 15.76
N SER A 122 1.51 7.95 15.26
CA SER A 122 1.71 8.31 13.85
C SER A 122 3.16 8.16 13.39
N LEU A 123 4.14 8.38 14.28
CA LEU A 123 5.57 8.36 13.97
C LEU A 123 6.25 7.04 14.33
N ARG A 124 5.57 6.13 15.06
CA ARG A 124 6.14 4.88 15.58
C ARG A 124 6.79 4.01 14.50
N THR A 125 6.18 3.87 13.33
CA THR A 125 6.77 3.07 12.24
C THR A 125 8.10 3.64 11.75
N ARG A 126 8.19 4.97 11.66
CA ARG A 126 9.42 5.67 11.25
C ARG A 126 10.48 5.61 12.35
N ALA A 127 10.08 5.77 13.61
CA ALA A 127 10.95 5.66 14.77
C ALA A 127 11.51 4.23 14.92
N CYS A 128 10.70 3.20 14.71
CA CYS A 128 11.12 1.80 14.76
C CYS A 128 12.25 1.50 13.75
N ARG A 129 12.13 2.00 12.51
CA ARG A 129 13.18 1.86 11.49
C ARG A 129 14.46 2.58 11.90
N LEU A 130 14.34 3.81 12.39
CA LEU A 130 15.49 4.59 12.84
C LEU A 130 16.21 3.91 14.02
N LEU A 131 15.44 3.46 15.01
CA LEU A 131 15.93 2.74 16.18
C LEU A 131 16.65 1.46 15.75
N ALA A 132 16.02 0.62 14.91
CA ALA A 132 16.65 -0.58 14.38
C ALA A 132 17.98 -0.28 13.68
N SER A 133 18.02 0.70 12.79
CA SER A 133 19.24 1.09 12.07
C SER A 133 20.35 1.52 13.02
N LYS A 134 20.06 2.36 14.00
CA LYS A 134 21.04 2.86 14.97
C LYS A 134 21.50 1.78 15.95
N SER A 135 20.59 0.92 16.41
CA SER A 135 20.93 -0.26 17.21
C SER A 135 21.84 -1.22 16.45
N THR A 136 21.62 -1.42 15.14
CA THR A 136 22.49 -2.30 14.33
C THR A 136 23.92 -1.74 14.24
N LEU A 137 24.07 -0.42 14.16
CA LEU A 137 25.39 0.22 14.20
C LEU A 137 26.06 0.04 15.56
N ALA A 138 25.31 0.29 16.65
CA ALA A 138 25.83 0.11 18.01
C ALA A 138 26.29 -1.34 18.28
N VAL A 139 25.51 -2.33 17.83
CA VAL A 139 25.89 -3.76 17.93
C VAL A 139 27.20 -4.04 17.22
N ARG A 140 27.42 -3.45 16.04
CA ARG A 140 28.66 -3.67 15.28
C ARG A 140 29.86 -3.07 15.99
N VAL A 141 29.71 -1.90 16.59
CA VAL A 141 30.74 -1.27 17.44
C VAL A 141 31.04 -2.13 18.68
N ASP A 142 29.99 -2.64 19.34
CA ASP A 142 30.14 -3.54 20.49
C ASP A 142 30.82 -4.86 20.09
N SER A 143 30.50 -5.41 18.92
CA SER A 143 31.09 -6.66 18.42
C SER A 143 32.57 -6.53 18.10
N THR A 144 33.04 -5.34 17.70
CA THR A 144 34.47 -5.06 17.47
C THR A 144 35.17 -4.56 18.72
N ARG A 145 34.47 -4.43 19.85
CA ARG A 145 34.95 -3.82 21.12
C ARG A 145 35.52 -2.41 20.94
N GLY A 146 34.86 -1.58 20.12
CA GLY A 146 35.35 -0.23 19.80
C GLY A 146 35.33 0.73 20.99
N ASP A 147 34.22 0.81 21.72
CA ASP A 147 34.03 1.76 22.82
C ASP A 147 33.48 1.08 24.09
N PRO A 148 34.32 0.75 25.08
CA PRO A 148 33.87 0.11 26.32
C PRO A 148 33.09 1.05 27.26
N THR A 149 33.17 2.36 27.03
CA THR A 149 32.53 3.38 27.88
C THR A 149 31.07 3.65 27.52
N GLY A 150 30.55 3.13 26.40
CA GLY A 150 29.17 3.36 25.96
C GLY A 150 28.90 4.74 25.33
N LYS A 151 29.93 5.59 25.17
CA LYS A 151 29.79 6.96 24.63
C LYS A 151 29.16 6.99 23.24
N ALA A 152 29.56 6.08 22.35
CA ALA A 152 28.97 5.97 21.01
C ALA A 152 27.47 5.67 21.09
N GLY A 153 27.04 4.76 21.96
CA GLY A 153 25.63 4.46 22.21
C GLY A 153 24.83 5.67 22.69
N ILE A 154 25.39 6.47 23.60
CA ILE A 154 24.77 7.71 24.10
C ILE A 154 24.60 8.72 22.96
N ASN A 155 25.66 8.96 22.17
CA ASN A 155 25.58 9.88 21.03
C ASN A 155 24.53 9.43 20.01
N LEU A 156 24.45 8.13 19.72
CA LEU A 156 23.43 7.58 18.81
C LEU A 156 22.03 7.71 19.40
N ARG A 157 21.86 7.57 20.71
CA ARG A 157 20.59 7.82 21.41
C ARG A 157 20.16 9.27 21.25
N ASP A 158 21.06 10.22 21.45
CA ASP A 158 20.76 11.65 21.29
C ASP A 158 20.39 12.01 19.85
N GLU A 159 21.06 11.42 18.86
CA GLU A 159 20.68 11.57 17.45
C GLU A 159 19.26 11.04 17.16
N ILE A 160 18.85 9.95 17.81
CA ILE A 160 17.50 9.40 17.66
C ILE A 160 16.48 10.37 18.24
N LEU A 161 16.72 10.86 19.46
CA LEU A 161 15.82 11.80 20.14
C LEU A 161 15.66 13.09 19.34
N LYS A 162 16.76 13.71 18.89
CA LYS A 162 16.73 14.90 18.03
C LYS A 162 15.94 14.70 16.74
N LYS A 163 16.03 13.52 16.12
CA LYS A 163 15.27 13.21 14.90
C LYS A 163 13.78 13.03 15.18
N ILE A 164 13.42 12.41 16.30
CA ILE A 164 12.03 12.21 16.70
C ILE A 164 11.40 13.57 17.02
N GLU A 165 12.09 14.43 17.76
CA GLU A 165 11.67 15.80 18.06
C GLU A 165 11.45 16.61 16.78
N LYS A 166 12.42 16.59 15.85
CA LYS A 166 12.29 17.23 14.54
C LYS A 166 11.09 16.75 13.72
N TRP A 167 10.64 15.51 13.90
CA TRP A 167 9.45 15.00 13.19
C TRP A 167 8.14 15.47 13.82
N GLN A 168 8.18 15.90 15.09
CA GLN A 168 7.02 16.47 15.78
C GLN A 168 6.84 17.94 15.47
N GLU A 169 7.90 18.64 15.02
CA GLU A 169 7.80 20.01 14.54
C GLU A 169 6.80 20.13 13.39
N PRO A 170 5.82 21.05 13.46
CA PRO A 170 4.90 21.29 12.37
C PRO A 170 5.67 21.84 11.15
N PRO A 171 5.25 21.50 9.91
CA PRO A 171 5.88 22.04 8.73
C PRO A 171 5.77 23.57 8.74
N PRO A 172 6.82 24.30 8.32
CA PRO A 172 6.74 25.75 8.24
C PRO A 172 5.64 26.16 7.26
N ALA A 173 5.03 27.33 7.53
CA ALA A 173 3.99 27.87 6.67
C ALA A 173 4.50 27.98 5.22
N LYS A 174 3.77 27.38 4.27
CA LYS A 174 4.08 27.48 2.85
C LYS A 174 3.89 28.93 2.43
N LYS A 175 4.98 29.59 2.03
CA LYS A 175 4.91 30.90 1.38
C LYS A 175 4.26 30.74 0.00
N PRO A 176 3.43 31.69 -0.46
CA PRO A 176 2.90 31.62 -1.81
C PRO A 176 4.07 31.67 -2.80
N ASN A 177 4.14 30.67 -3.67
CA ASN A 177 5.11 30.68 -4.77
C ASN A 177 4.66 31.77 -5.77
N PRO A 178 5.51 32.77 -6.08
CA PRO A 178 5.16 33.77 -7.07
C PRO A 178 4.91 33.08 -8.41
N LEU A 179 3.93 33.59 -9.15
CA LEU A 179 3.70 33.13 -10.51
C LEU A 179 4.95 33.38 -11.35
N PRO A 180 5.26 32.50 -12.31
CA PRO A 180 6.32 32.77 -13.28
C PRO A 180 5.99 34.05 -14.04
N VAL A 181 7.02 34.84 -14.36
CA VAL A 181 6.86 36.06 -15.17
C VAL A 181 6.20 35.70 -16.51
N PRO A 182 5.07 36.33 -16.89
CA PRO A 182 4.45 36.09 -18.19
C PRO A 182 5.43 36.37 -19.34
N ASP A 183 5.66 35.37 -20.20
CA ASP A 183 6.40 35.39 -21.47
C ASP A 183 7.69 36.24 -21.55
N SER A 184 8.75 35.81 -20.86
CA SER A 184 10.09 36.41 -20.97
C SER A 184 11.07 35.66 -21.89
N GLU A 185 10.80 34.38 -22.22
CA GLU A 185 11.76 33.55 -22.96
C GLU A 185 11.32 33.21 -24.41
N PRO A 186 12.22 33.29 -25.40
CA PRO A 186 11.92 32.91 -26.76
C PRO A 186 11.64 31.39 -26.88
N LYS A 187 10.55 31.05 -27.58
CA LYS A 187 10.13 29.65 -27.78
C LYS A 187 11.18 28.84 -28.55
N LYS A 188 11.72 27.80 -27.91
CA LYS A 188 12.67 26.86 -28.54
C LYS A 188 11.96 26.01 -29.62
N LYS A 189 12.39 26.16 -30.87
CA LYS A 189 11.91 25.34 -32.00
C LYS A 189 12.81 24.11 -32.16
N ARG A 190 12.25 22.89 -31.97
CA ARG A 190 12.94 21.62 -32.30
C ARG A 190 12.03 20.72 -33.14
N GLY A 191 12.63 19.92 -34.02
CA GLY A 191 11.95 19.06 -35.00
C GLY A 191 12.09 17.54 -34.78
N GLY A 192 12.76 17.09 -33.72
CA GLY A 192 13.04 15.67 -33.51
C GLY A 192 11.80 14.80 -33.26
N ARG A 193 11.90 13.49 -33.55
CA ARG A 193 10.82 12.49 -33.45
C ARG A 193 10.10 12.50 -32.10
N ARG A 194 10.83 12.57 -30.98
CA ARG A 194 10.26 12.62 -29.62
C ARG A 194 9.42 13.88 -29.38
N LEU A 195 9.90 15.04 -29.85
CA LEU A 195 9.17 16.29 -29.68
C LEU A 195 7.97 16.37 -30.64
N ARG A 196 8.06 15.79 -31.83
CA ARG A 196 6.93 15.66 -32.76
C ARG A 196 5.82 14.81 -32.16
N LYS A 197 6.14 13.63 -31.61
CA LYS A 197 5.19 12.77 -30.89
C LYS A 197 4.56 13.46 -29.68
N MET A 198 5.33 14.26 -28.93
CA MET A 198 4.79 15.06 -27.82
C MET A 198 3.83 16.16 -28.31
N LYS A 199 4.17 16.87 -29.39
CA LYS A 199 3.31 17.90 -30.01
C LYS A 199 2.05 17.27 -30.60
N GLU A 200 2.14 16.11 -31.23
CA GLU A 200 1.02 15.35 -31.79
C GLU A 200 -0.04 15.01 -30.71
N ARG A 201 0.36 14.75 -29.45
CA ARG A 201 -0.60 14.51 -28.35
C ARG A 201 -1.50 15.70 -28.02
N TYR A 202 -1.01 16.92 -28.21
CA TYR A 202 -1.74 18.15 -27.91
C TYR A 202 -2.21 18.89 -29.18
N ALA A 203 -1.73 18.46 -30.35
CA ALA A 203 -2.08 19.07 -31.62
C ALA A 203 -3.49 18.63 -32.01
N VAL A 204 -4.24 19.58 -32.58
CA VAL A 204 -5.52 19.28 -33.21
C VAL A 204 -5.25 18.33 -34.38
N THR A 205 -5.94 17.18 -34.38
CA THR A 205 -5.84 16.19 -35.46
C THR A 205 -6.40 16.76 -36.76
N ASP A 206 -5.99 16.23 -37.91
CA ASP A 206 -6.41 16.78 -39.19
C ASP A 206 -7.93 16.64 -39.42
N MET A 207 -8.56 15.58 -38.91
CA MET A 207 -10.02 15.43 -38.89
C MET A 207 -10.71 16.52 -38.06
N MET A 208 -10.16 16.86 -36.89
CA MET A 208 -10.67 17.98 -36.08
C MET A 208 -10.44 19.33 -36.74
N LYS A 209 -9.38 19.50 -37.54
CA LYS A 209 -9.17 20.71 -38.35
C LYS A 209 -10.19 20.81 -39.48
N LEU A 210 -10.50 19.69 -40.14
CA LEU A 210 -11.52 19.64 -41.19
C LEU A 210 -12.91 19.91 -40.64
N ALA A 211 -13.27 19.35 -39.49
CA ALA A 211 -14.53 19.63 -38.80
C ALA A 211 -14.68 21.09 -38.35
N LYS A 212 -13.58 21.84 -38.23
CA LYS A 212 -13.58 23.28 -37.92
C LYS A 212 -13.66 24.17 -39.17
N ARG A 213 -13.71 23.61 -40.38
CA ARG A 213 -13.87 24.37 -41.62
C ARG A 213 -15.35 24.43 -41.99
N MET A 214 -15.89 25.63 -42.09
CA MET A 214 -17.27 25.87 -42.52
C MET A 214 -17.26 26.34 -43.97
N GLN A 215 -18.18 25.82 -44.78
CA GLN A 215 -18.31 26.24 -46.18
C GLN A 215 -19.16 27.51 -46.26
N PHE A 216 -18.60 28.57 -46.85
CA PHE A 216 -19.31 29.84 -46.99
C PHE A 216 -20.52 29.69 -47.91
N GLY A 217 -21.67 30.21 -47.49
CA GLY A 217 -22.92 30.18 -48.24
C GLY A 217 -23.68 28.85 -48.20
N VAL A 218 -23.17 27.83 -47.50
CA VAL A 218 -23.86 26.55 -47.30
C VAL A 218 -24.15 26.39 -45.80
N PRO A 219 -25.42 26.30 -45.37
CA PRO A 219 -25.74 26.05 -43.97
C PRO A 219 -25.21 24.68 -43.59
N GLU A 220 -24.49 24.59 -42.48
CA GLU A 220 -24.00 23.31 -41.99
C GLU A 220 -25.17 22.41 -41.61
N ALA A 221 -25.02 21.11 -41.87
CA ALA A 221 -25.92 20.12 -41.32
C ALA A 221 -25.68 20.04 -39.80
N SER A 222 -26.37 20.91 -39.06
CA SER A 222 -26.46 20.77 -37.61
C SER A 222 -27.04 19.38 -37.31
N SER A 223 -26.60 18.74 -36.22
CA SER A 223 -27.09 17.41 -35.83
C SER A 223 -28.61 17.34 -35.70
N LEU A 224 -29.28 18.49 -35.54
CA LEU A 224 -30.74 18.64 -35.53
C LEU A 224 -31.37 18.48 -36.93
N VAL A 225 -30.73 19.00 -37.99
CA VAL A 225 -31.21 18.87 -39.38
C VAL A 225 -31.03 17.44 -39.89
N LEU A 226 -29.95 16.74 -39.50
CA LEU A 226 -29.77 15.32 -39.78
C LEU A 226 -30.83 14.45 -39.08
N MET A 227 -31.18 14.77 -37.83
CA MET A 227 -32.26 14.08 -37.10
C MET A 227 -33.64 14.31 -37.73
N GLN A 228 -33.94 15.54 -38.16
CA GLN A 228 -35.20 15.83 -38.88
C GLN A 228 -35.27 15.10 -40.22
N ASN A 229 -34.17 15.02 -40.97
CA ASN A 229 -34.12 14.30 -42.25
C ASN A 229 -34.22 12.77 -42.09
N ILE A 230 -33.72 12.20 -40.99
CA ILE A 230 -33.90 10.77 -40.69
C ILE A 230 -35.36 10.48 -40.30
N ASN A 231 -35.99 11.34 -39.51
CA ASN A 231 -37.40 11.18 -39.13
C ASN A 231 -38.34 11.27 -40.34
N THR A 232 -38.09 12.19 -41.27
CA THR A 232 -38.87 12.28 -42.52
C THR A 232 -38.61 11.09 -43.46
N LEU A 233 -37.38 10.54 -43.48
CA LEU A 233 -37.08 9.30 -44.21
C LEU A 233 -37.79 8.09 -43.59
N PHE A 234 -37.90 8.01 -42.26
CA PHE A 234 -38.64 6.99 -41.54
C PHE A 234 -40.15 7.07 -41.81
N ASP A 235 -40.72 8.27 -41.85
CA ASP A 235 -42.15 8.47 -42.10
C ASP A 235 -42.53 8.20 -43.57
N ASN A 236 -41.65 8.53 -44.53
CA ASN A 236 -41.83 8.14 -45.94
C ASN A 236 -41.73 6.62 -46.13
N PHE A 237 -40.86 5.93 -45.37
CA PHE A 237 -40.79 4.47 -45.36
C PHE A 237 -42.07 3.84 -44.78
N LYS A 238 -42.64 4.40 -43.70
CA LYS A 238 -43.94 3.93 -43.16
C LYS A 238 -45.09 4.09 -44.15
N GLY A 239 -45.12 5.17 -44.94
CA GLY A 239 -46.10 5.37 -46.01
C GLY A 239 -46.00 4.31 -47.12
N PHE A 240 -44.78 3.91 -47.48
CA PHE A 240 -44.54 2.86 -48.48
C PHE A 240 -44.95 1.46 -47.98
N VAL A 241 -44.75 1.17 -46.68
CA VAL A 241 -45.21 -0.08 -46.05
C VAL A 241 -46.73 -0.17 -46.06
N SER A 242 -47.43 0.92 -45.70
CA SER A 242 -48.90 0.94 -45.67
C SER A 242 -49.53 0.70 -47.04
N CYS A 243 -48.86 1.11 -48.13
CA CYS A 243 -49.33 0.90 -49.50
C CYS A 243 -49.04 -0.53 -50.01
N CYS A 244 -47.93 -1.15 -49.58
CA CYS A 244 -47.59 -2.53 -49.94
C CYS A 244 -48.34 -3.61 -49.14
N SER A 245 -48.84 -3.29 -47.94
CA SER A 245 -49.64 -4.23 -47.13
C SER A 245 -51.00 -4.61 -47.73
N CYS A 246 -51.49 -3.88 -48.75
CA CYS A 246 -52.71 -4.22 -49.47
C CYS A 246 -52.49 -5.20 -50.64
N LEU A 247 -51.24 -5.46 -51.06
CA LEU A 247 -50.95 -6.25 -52.27
C LEU A 247 -50.18 -7.56 -52.04
N LEU A 248 -49.61 -7.81 -50.85
CA LEU A 248 -48.88 -9.06 -50.54
C LEU A 248 -49.07 -9.49 -49.07
N PRO A 249 -49.56 -10.71 -48.75
CA PRO A 249 -49.81 -11.16 -47.36
C PRO A 249 -48.55 -11.36 -46.49
N ASN A 250 -47.34 -11.18 -47.01
CA ASN A 250 -46.08 -11.51 -46.33
C ASN A 250 -45.06 -10.35 -46.28
N ALA A 251 -45.49 -9.09 -46.41
CA ALA A 251 -44.60 -7.92 -46.38
C ALA A 251 -43.95 -7.64 -45.01
N ASN A 252 -44.54 -8.10 -43.90
CA ASN A 252 -44.03 -7.84 -42.55
C ASN A 252 -42.74 -8.59 -42.21
N TYR A 253 -42.45 -9.73 -42.85
CA TYR A 253 -41.26 -10.53 -42.55
C TYR A 253 -39.97 -9.90 -43.12
N ILE A 254 -40.05 -9.24 -44.27
CA ILE A 254 -38.88 -8.66 -44.95
C ILE A 254 -38.43 -7.35 -44.26
N TYR A 255 -39.37 -6.55 -43.74
CA TYR A 255 -39.06 -5.32 -43.00
C TYR A 255 -38.31 -5.59 -41.69
N ASN A 256 -38.72 -6.63 -40.96
CA ASN A 256 -38.19 -6.93 -39.63
C ASN A 256 -36.79 -7.55 -39.67
N MET A 257 -36.46 -8.30 -40.74
CA MET A 257 -35.17 -8.97 -40.89
C MET A 257 -34.06 -8.04 -41.39
N TYR A 258 -34.35 -7.08 -42.28
CA TYR A 258 -33.31 -6.30 -42.95
C TYR A 258 -33.28 -4.80 -42.61
N MET A 259 -34.42 -4.16 -42.35
CA MET A 259 -34.47 -2.70 -42.15
C MET A 259 -34.37 -2.30 -40.66
N PHE A 260 -34.96 -3.09 -39.77
CA PHE A 260 -34.95 -2.82 -38.32
C PHE A 260 -33.55 -2.84 -37.67
N PRO A 261 -32.63 -3.77 -38.03
CA PRO A 261 -31.28 -3.80 -37.46
C PRO A 261 -30.42 -2.61 -37.91
N LEU A 262 -30.61 -2.14 -39.14
CA LEU A 262 -29.88 -1.01 -39.71
C LEU A 262 -30.26 0.31 -39.02
N MET A 263 -31.54 0.46 -38.65
CA MET A 263 -32.04 1.62 -37.93
C MET A 263 -31.60 1.64 -36.46
N LEU A 264 -31.58 0.50 -35.77
CA LEU A 264 -31.09 0.41 -34.38
C LEU A 264 -29.59 0.72 -34.25
N ALA A 265 -28.79 0.47 -35.29
CA ALA A 265 -27.37 0.79 -35.29
C ALA A 265 -27.07 2.30 -35.36
N LEU A 266 -27.99 3.13 -35.87
CA LEU A 266 -27.84 4.58 -35.99
C LEU A 266 -28.23 5.35 -34.72
N VAL A 267 -29.10 4.78 -33.88
CA VAL A 267 -29.59 5.39 -32.62
C VAL A 267 -28.47 5.73 -31.59
N PRO A 268 -27.47 4.87 -31.32
CA PRO A 268 -26.43 5.19 -30.33
C PRO A 268 -25.47 6.30 -30.78
N TYR A 269 -25.40 6.60 -32.07
CA TYR A 269 -24.56 7.68 -32.60
C TYR A 269 -25.16 9.08 -32.38
N VAL A 270 -26.48 9.16 -32.17
CA VAL A 270 -27.17 10.43 -31.90
C VAL A 270 -27.35 10.68 -30.40
N ALA A 271 -27.54 9.63 -29.60
CA ALA A 271 -27.70 9.76 -28.14
C ALA A 271 -26.44 10.28 -27.43
N THR A 272 -25.24 10.06 -27.98
CA THR A 272 -23.97 10.51 -27.38
C THR A 272 -23.64 11.99 -27.62
N LYS A 273 -24.35 12.67 -28.54
CA LYS A 273 -24.18 14.11 -28.82
C LYS A 273 -25.26 15.01 -28.21
N LEU A 274 -26.28 14.45 -27.55
CA LEU A 274 -27.36 15.18 -26.88
C LEU A 274 -27.18 15.33 -25.35
N ASN A 275 -26.13 14.75 -24.78
CA ASN A 275 -25.74 15.02 -23.38
C ASN A 275 -24.54 15.97 -23.34
N PHE A 276 -24.77 17.20 -23.82
CA PHE A 276 -24.12 18.44 -23.43
C PHE A 276 -25.08 19.60 -23.66
#